data_AF-A0A7S1BNW4-F1
#
_entry.id   AF-A0A7S1BNW4-F1
#
_cell.length_a   1.000
_cell.length_b   1.000
_cell.length_c   1.000
_cell.angle_alpha   90.00
_cell.angle_beta   90.00
_cell.angle_gamma   90.00
#
_symmetry.space_group_name_H-M   'P 1'
#
loop_
_entity.id
_entity.type
_entity.pdbx_description
1 polymer ?
#
loop_
_entity_poly.entity_id
_entity_poly.type
_entity_poly.pdbx_seq_one_letter_code
_entity_poly.pdbx_strand_id
1 'polypeptide(L)'
;ASLEAGAKQYFCGPESFTPDLGPIVGEAPELRNYFVAAGLNSIGILTAGGVGKILAHWMAEGSPDVDVTGIAPDRFRPHQATEAYRAARATEALGTLYRTHYPHRAFRTARDVKRTPLHERLRARGAHFRPVSDWECADWY
;
A
#
# COMPACT_ATOMS: atom_id res chain seq x y z
N ALA A 1 11.21 -38.26 -10.66
CA ALA A 1 9.76 -37.99 -10.77
C ALA A 1 9.49 -36.50 -11.01
N SER A 2 9.67 -35.59 -10.05
CA SER A 2 9.40 -34.15 -10.25
C SER A 2 10.37 -33.46 -11.23
N LEU A 3 11.62 -33.91 -11.31
CA LEU A 3 12.61 -33.38 -12.27
C LEU A 3 12.35 -33.77 -13.74
N GLU A 4 11.50 -34.78 -13.99
CA GLU A 4 11.14 -35.24 -15.33
C GLU A 4 9.76 -34.71 -15.78
N ALA A 5 9.01 -34.09 -14.86
CA ALA A 5 7.73 -33.50 -15.16
C ALA A 5 7.92 -32.11 -15.81
N GLY A 6 7.51 -31.96 -17.08
CA GLY A 6 7.52 -30.68 -17.78
C GLY A 6 6.40 -29.73 -17.35
N ALA A 7 6.51 -28.45 -17.71
CA ALA A 7 5.45 -27.46 -17.47
C ALA A 7 4.25 -27.70 -18.41
N LYS A 8 3.06 -27.96 -17.84
CA LYS A 8 1.83 -28.18 -18.64
C LYS A 8 1.21 -26.87 -19.15
N GLN A 9 1.26 -25.82 -18.34
CA GLN A 9 0.64 -24.53 -18.65
C GLN A 9 1.45 -23.41 -18.01
N TYR A 10 1.64 -22.32 -18.76
CA TYR A 10 2.21 -21.07 -18.26
C TYR A 10 1.16 -19.97 -18.43
N PHE A 11 0.70 -19.42 -17.30
CA PHE A 11 -0.32 -18.37 -17.27
C PHE A 11 0.15 -17.24 -16.37
N CYS A 12 0.19 -16.03 -16.93
CA CYS A 12 0.47 -14.80 -16.19
C CYS A 12 -0.84 -14.06 -15.97
N GLY A 13 -1.49 -14.33 -14.84
CA GLY A 13 -2.73 -13.67 -14.48
C GLY A 13 -2.52 -12.23 -14.01
N PRO A 14 -3.46 -11.32 -14.32
CA PRO A 14 -3.45 -9.99 -13.73
C PRO A 14 -3.81 -10.08 -12.24
N GLU A 15 -3.23 -9.18 -11.45
CA GLU A 15 -3.53 -9.04 -10.03
C GLU A 15 -3.46 -7.56 -9.65
N SER A 16 -4.26 -7.18 -8.65
CA SER A 16 -4.33 -5.82 -8.12
C SER A 16 -3.38 -5.64 -6.96
N PHE A 17 -2.42 -4.73 -7.12
CA PHE A 17 -1.52 -4.30 -6.05
C PHE A 17 -1.74 -2.85 -5.67
N THR A 18 -1.62 -2.55 -4.39
CA THR A 18 -1.68 -1.19 -3.86
C THR A 18 -0.27 -0.62 -3.62
N PRO A 19 -0.11 0.71 -3.56
CA PRO A 19 1.19 1.35 -3.34
C PRO A 19 1.89 0.97 -2.03
N ASP A 20 1.16 0.46 -1.04
CA ASP A 20 1.67 0.09 0.29
C ASP A 20 1.55 -1.41 0.62
N LEU A 21 1.08 -2.25 -0.32
CA LEU A 21 0.78 -3.67 -0.13
C LEU A 21 -0.31 -3.98 0.90
N GLY A 22 -1.04 -2.96 1.38
CA GLY A 22 -2.24 -3.12 2.20
C GLY A 22 -3.51 -3.11 1.35
N PRO A 23 -4.57 -3.85 1.69
CA PRO A 23 -5.82 -3.80 0.95
C PRO A 23 -6.54 -2.45 1.13
N ILE A 24 -7.50 -2.16 0.26
CA ILE A 24 -8.39 -0.99 0.37
C ILE A 24 -9.78 -1.50 0.77
N VAL A 25 -10.14 -1.31 2.03
CA VAL A 25 -11.36 -1.84 2.65
C VAL A 25 -12.02 -0.77 3.49
N GLY A 26 -13.26 -0.42 3.16
CA GLY A 26 -14.08 0.51 3.96
C GLY A 26 -14.96 1.42 3.11
N GLU A 27 -15.66 2.33 3.78
CA GLU A 27 -16.48 3.36 3.12
C GLU A 27 -15.58 4.39 2.42
N ALA A 28 -15.91 4.76 1.18
CA ALA A 28 -15.19 5.78 0.45
C ALA A 28 -15.45 7.17 1.07
N PRO A 29 -14.40 7.97 1.34
CA PRO A 29 -14.57 9.26 2.02
C PRO A 29 -15.36 10.28 1.18
N GLU A 30 -15.44 10.11 -0.14
CA GLU A 30 -16.16 11.00 -1.05
C GLU A 30 -17.64 10.64 -1.21
N LEU A 31 -18.06 9.42 -0.84
CA LEU A 31 -19.38 8.88 -1.15
C LEU A 31 -19.99 8.12 0.03
N ARG A 32 -21.12 8.63 0.52
CA ARG A 32 -21.88 7.98 1.58
C ARG A 32 -22.45 6.64 1.12
N ASN A 33 -22.36 5.62 1.98
CA ASN A 33 -22.82 4.24 1.78
C ASN A 33 -22.16 3.55 0.57
N TYR A 34 -20.98 4.00 0.14
CA TYR A 34 -20.21 3.35 -0.91
C TYR A 34 -19.00 2.65 -0.31
N PHE A 35 -19.03 1.32 -0.24
CA PHE A 35 -17.96 0.53 0.36
C PHE A 35 -17.07 -0.09 -0.70
N VAL A 36 -15.76 -0.09 -0.43
CA VAL A 36 -14.71 -0.64 -1.28
C VAL A 36 -14.09 -1.85 -0.60
N ALA A 37 -13.79 -2.89 -1.38
CA ALA A 37 -13.04 -4.08 -0.98
C ALA A 37 -12.14 -4.51 -2.14
N ALA A 38 -11.00 -3.83 -2.31
CA ALA A 38 -10.16 -3.95 -3.50
C ALA A 38 -8.67 -3.97 -3.17
N GLY A 39 -7.85 -4.32 -4.18
CA GLY A 39 -6.39 -4.31 -4.04
C GLY A 39 -5.88 -5.28 -2.98
N LEU A 40 -6.39 -6.52 -2.97
CA LEU A 40 -6.10 -7.51 -1.92
C LEU A 40 -4.72 -8.19 -2.05
N ASN A 41 -3.80 -7.67 -2.89
CA ASN A 41 -2.37 -8.01 -2.92
C ASN A 41 -2.05 -9.51 -2.89
N SER A 42 -2.70 -10.32 -3.74
CA SER A 42 -2.55 -11.79 -3.80
C SER A 42 -2.93 -12.57 -2.54
N ILE A 43 -3.55 -11.93 -1.55
CA ILE A 43 -4.07 -12.58 -0.34
C ILE A 43 -5.60 -12.50 -0.25
N GLY A 44 -6.27 -12.15 -1.35
CA GLY A 44 -7.72 -11.96 -1.38
C GLY A 44 -8.51 -13.18 -0.95
N ILE A 45 -8.20 -14.37 -1.49
CA ILE A 45 -8.87 -15.63 -1.11
C ILE A 45 -8.68 -15.92 0.39
N LEU A 46 -7.45 -15.73 0.89
CA LEU A 46 -7.11 -15.97 2.29
C LEU A 46 -7.85 -15.02 3.24
N THR A 47 -7.98 -13.74 2.84
CA THR A 47 -8.52 -12.67 3.69
C THR A 47 -10.01 -12.42 3.50
N ALA A 48 -10.64 -12.98 2.46
CA ALA A 48 -12.02 -12.67 2.04
C ALA A 48 -13.04 -12.83 3.17
N GLY A 49 -12.93 -13.88 3.99
CA GLY A 49 -13.86 -14.11 5.10
C GLY A 49 -13.79 -13.01 6.16
N GLY A 50 -12.58 -12.56 6.52
CA GLY A 50 -12.38 -11.48 7.48
C GLY A 50 -12.84 -10.12 6.93
N VAL A 51 -12.46 -9.81 5.68
CA VAL A 51 -12.88 -8.57 5.01
C VAL A 51 -14.41 -8.51 4.88
N GLY A 52 -15.05 -9.61 4.49
CA GLY A 52 -16.50 -9.70 4.41
C GLY A 52 -17.19 -9.47 5.75
N LYS A 53 -16.68 -10.06 6.84
CA LYS A 53 -17.19 -9.84 8.19
C LYS A 53 -17.10 -8.37 8.60
N ILE A 54 -15.92 -7.75 8.42
CA ILE A 54 -15.68 -6.34 8.77
C ILE A 54 -16.67 -5.43 8.03
N LEU A 55 -16.81 -5.62 6.71
CA LEU A 55 -17.71 -4.80 5.90
C LEU A 55 -19.18 -5.01 6.27
N ALA A 56 -19.61 -6.26 6.48
CA ALA A 56 -20.98 -6.55 6.89
C ALA A 56 -21.33 -5.89 8.24
N HIS A 57 -20.43 -5.98 9.22
CA HIS A 57 -20.61 -5.30 10.51
C HIS A 57 -20.65 -3.79 10.35
N TRP A 58 -19.69 -3.22 9.60
CA TRP A 58 -19.60 -1.78 9.38
C TRP A 58 -20.85 -1.24 8.67
N MET A 59 -21.37 -1.94 7.66
CA MET A 59 -22.62 -1.57 6.99
C MET A 59 -23.85 -1.63 7.92
N ALA A 60 -23.89 -2.58 8.86
CA ALA A 60 -25.02 -2.76 9.77
C ALA A 60 -25.01 -1.75 10.94
N GLU A 61 -23.85 -1.53 11.55
CA GLU A 61 -23.71 -0.72 12.77
C GLU A 61 -23.22 0.71 12.51
N GLY A 62 -22.76 1.02 11.29
CA GLY A 62 -22.23 2.34 10.91
C GLY A 62 -20.76 2.57 11.27
N SER A 63 -20.11 1.63 11.98
CA SER A 63 -18.67 1.67 12.30
C SER A 63 -18.05 0.27 12.31
N PRO A 64 -16.75 0.11 12.02
CA PRO A 64 -16.08 -1.19 12.09
C PRO A 64 -15.89 -1.65 13.54
N ASP A 65 -15.88 -2.97 13.78
CA ASP A 65 -15.63 -3.61 15.09
C ASP A 65 -14.13 -3.81 15.41
N VAL A 66 -13.25 -3.42 14.49
CA VAL A 66 -11.79 -3.57 14.58
C VAL A 66 -11.10 -2.33 14.05
N ASP A 67 -9.82 -2.14 14.38
CA ASP A 67 -9.01 -1.08 13.76
C ASP A 67 -8.83 -1.34 12.27
N VAL A 68 -9.30 -0.39 11.46
CA VAL A 68 -9.20 -0.42 10.00
C VAL A 68 -8.25 0.64 9.45
N THR A 69 -7.55 1.40 10.30
CA THR A 69 -6.73 2.55 9.88
C THR A 69 -5.69 2.17 8.81
N GLY A 70 -5.12 0.96 8.90
CA GLY A 70 -4.14 0.46 7.94
C GLY A 70 -4.71 -0.01 6.59
N ILE A 71 -6.05 -0.14 6.47
CA ILE A 71 -6.73 -0.68 5.28
C ILE A 71 -7.81 0.25 4.74
N ALA A 72 -8.20 1.29 5.48
CA ALA A 72 -9.21 2.26 5.07
C ALA A 72 -8.80 3.01 3.79
N PRO A 73 -9.75 3.41 2.92
CA PRO A 73 -9.43 4.12 1.68
C PRO A 73 -8.80 5.50 1.89
N ASP A 74 -9.20 6.20 2.94
CA ASP A 74 -8.78 7.57 3.30
C ASP A 74 -7.34 7.68 3.83
N ARG A 75 -6.66 6.54 4.03
CA ARG A 75 -5.22 6.51 4.33
C ARG A 75 -4.39 7.05 3.17
N PHE A 76 -4.88 6.91 1.92
CA PHE A 76 -4.21 7.43 0.74
C PHE A 76 -4.53 8.90 0.52
N ARG A 77 -3.56 9.63 -0.02
CA ARG A 77 -3.71 11.03 -0.43
C ARG A 77 -3.97 11.12 -1.94
N PRO A 78 -4.68 12.15 -2.43
CA PRO A 78 -5.02 12.28 -3.85
C PRO A 78 -3.84 12.13 -4.82
N HIS A 79 -2.65 12.64 -4.44
CA HIS A 79 -1.45 12.53 -5.28
C HIS A 79 -0.95 11.08 -5.43
N GLN A 80 -1.24 10.19 -4.48
CA GLN A 80 -0.89 8.76 -4.53
C GLN A 80 -1.79 7.97 -5.48
N ALA A 81 -2.95 8.53 -5.86
CA ALA A 81 -3.86 7.93 -6.84
C ALA A 81 -3.47 8.24 -8.29
N THR A 82 -2.47 9.10 -8.52
CA THR A 82 -2.00 9.41 -9.88
C THR A 82 -1.36 8.19 -10.53
N GLU A 83 -1.48 8.09 -11.85
CA GLU A 83 -0.87 6.99 -12.63
C GLU A 83 0.64 6.96 -12.44
N ALA A 84 1.31 8.11 -12.49
CA ALA A 84 2.75 8.21 -12.31
C ALA A 84 3.22 7.68 -10.93
N TYR A 85 2.51 8.05 -9.85
CA TYR A 85 2.85 7.56 -8.51
C TYR A 85 2.66 6.04 -8.41
N ARG A 86 1.51 5.52 -8.88
CA ARG A 86 1.22 4.09 -8.84
C ARG A 86 2.19 3.28 -9.70
N ALA A 87 2.49 3.73 -10.91
CA ALA A 87 3.45 3.07 -11.79
C ALA A 87 4.85 3.01 -11.15
N ALA A 88 5.31 4.10 -10.54
CA ALA A 88 6.62 4.12 -9.87
C ALA A 88 6.65 3.26 -8.59
N ARG A 89 5.59 3.28 -7.78
CA ARG A 89 5.54 2.59 -6.48
C ARG A 89 5.22 1.10 -6.59
N ALA A 90 4.25 0.72 -7.42
CA ALA A 90 3.70 -0.64 -7.45
C ALA A 90 4.76 -1.69 -7.82
N THR A 91 5.65 -1.37 -8.77
CA THR A 91 6.74 -2.29 -9.17
C THR A 91 7.71 -2.55 -8.01
N GLU A 92 8.09 -1.53 -7.24
CA GLU A 92 8.94 -1.71 -6.07
C GLU A 92 8.21 -2.48 -4.96
N ALA A 93 6.96 -2.11 -4.68
CA ALA A 93 6.13 -2.75 -3.69
C ALA A 93 6.03 -4.26 -3.96
N LEU A 94 5.51 -4.65 -5.12
CA LEU A 94 5.41 -6.05 -5.56
C LEU A 94 6.77 -6.75 -5.55
N GLY A 95 7.79 -6.11 -6.11
CA GLY A 95 9.14 -6.66 -6.19
C GLY A 95 9.79 -6.90 -4.83
N THR A 96 9.17 -6.45 -3.73
CA THR A 96 9.71 -6.59 -2.38
C THR A 96 8.83 -7.41 -1.43
N LEU A 97 7.72 -7.95 -1.92
CA LEU A 97 6.73 -8.72 -1.15
C LEU A 97 7.36 -9.87 -0.35
N TYR A 98 8.35 -10.57 -0.92
CA TYR A 98 9.04 -11.69 -0.29
C TYR A 98 10.48 -11.39 0.13
N ARG A 99 10.91 -10.12 0.06
CA ARG A 99 12.26 -9.75 0.54
C ARG A 99 12.25 -9.60 2.04
N THR A 100 13.32 -10.00 2.70
CA THR A 100 13.53 -9.67 4.11
C THR A 100 13.39 -8.17 4.35
N HIS A 101 12.56 -7.80 5.32
CA HIS A 101 12.34 -6.41 5.71
C HIS A 101 13.08 -6.14 7.02
N TYR A 102 13.78 -5.02 7.09
CA TYR A 102 14.45 -4.55 8.30
C TYR A 102 13.75 -3.30 8.83
N PRO A 103 13.84 -3.03 10.14
CA PRO A 103 13.47 -1.72 10.68
C PRO A 103 14.10 -0.59 9.87
N HIS A 104 13.38 0.52 9.69
CA HIS A 104 13.80 1.70 8.91
C HIS A 104 13.89 1.52 7.40
N ARG A 105 13.53 0.35 6.84
CA ARG A 105 13.42 0.22 5.39
C ARG A 105 12.34 1.17 4.85
N ALA A 106 12.76 2.11 4.01
CA ALA A 106 11.89 2.96 3.23
C ALA A 106 11.85 2.51 1.78
N PHE A 107 10.73 2.77 1.12
CA PHE A 107 10.69 2.67 -0.33
C PHE A 107 11.57 3.74 -0.99
N ARG A 108 12.13 3.40 -2.15
CA ARG A 108 13.08 4.23 -2.91
C ARG A 108 12.45 4.92 -4.12
N THR A 109 11.35 4.40 -4.65
CA THR A 109 10.61 5.04 -5.76
C THR A 109 9.65 6.11 -5.23
N ALA A 110 8.97 6.85 -6.12
CA ALA A 110 7.95 7.84 -5.77
C ALA A 110 8.32 8.72 -4.54
N ARG A 111 9.56 9.19 -4.51
CA ARG A 111 10.14 10.07 -3.49
C ARG A 111 10.02 11.53 -3.93
N ASP A 112 10.35 12.44 -3.01
CA ASP A 112 10.44 13.87 -3.29
C ASP A 112 9.12 14.51 -3.75
N VAL A 113 7.99 13.86 -3.44
CA VAL A 113 6.66 14.37 -3.76
C VAL A 113 6.34 15.60 -2.91
N LYS A 114 6.73 15.60 -1.63
CA LYS A 114 6.60 16.75 -0.74
C LYS A 114 7.89 17.00 0.02
N ARG A 115 8.34 18.25 0.00
CA ARG A 115 9.55 18.71 0.71
C ARG A 115 9.21 19.94 1.54
N THR A 116 9.80 20.03 2.72
CA THR A 116 9.71 21.25 3.52
C THR A 116 10.67 22.33 2.99
N PRO A 117 10.45 23.61 3.29
CA PRO A 117 11.42 24.67 2.94
C PRO A 117 12.82 24.47 3.54
N LEU A 118 12.95 23.61 4.56
CA LEU A 118 14.21 23.31 5.21
C LEU A 118 14.96 22.15 4.51
N HIS A 119 14.34 21.44 3.57
CA HIS A 119 14.89 20.20 3.01
C HIS A 119 16.34 20.34 2.54
N GLU A 120 16.66 21.33 1.71
CA GLU A 120 18.04 21.54 1.24
C GLU A 120 19.02 21.92 2.36
N ARG A 121 18.56 22.66 3.39
CA ARG A 121 19.38 23.03 4.55
C ARG A 121 19.70 21.84 5.45
N LEU A 122 18.77 20.90 5.56
CA LEU A 122 18.95 19.66 6.32
C LEU A 122 19.83 18.69 5.53
N ARG A 123 19.61 18.57 4.22
CA ARG A 123 20.45 17.79 3.31
C ARG A 123 21.91 18.24 3.34
N ALA A 124 22.16 19.54 3.32
CA ALA A 124 23.51 20.11 3.43
C ALA A 124 24.21 19.79 4.77
N ARG A 125 23.44 19.40 5.80
CA ARG A 125 23.95 18.97 7.11
C ARG A 125 24.09 17.45 7.24
N GLY A 126 23.89 16.69 6.16
CA GLY A 126 24.01 15.24 6.16
C GLY A 126 22.73 14.48 6.53
N ALA A 127 21.56 15.15 6.57
CA ALA A 127 20.31 14.48 6.93
C ALA A 127 20.00 13.28 6.02
N HIS A 128 19.71 12.14 6.63
CA HIS A 128 19.12 10.97 5.97
C HIS A 128 17.59 11.09 5.99
N PHE A 129 16.97 11.09 4.81
CA PHE A 129 15.53 11.33 4.69
C PHE A 129 14.72 10.05 4.58
N ARG A 130 13.62 9.99 5.33
CA ARG A 130 12.57 8.97 5.24
C ARG A 130 11.24 9.62 4.83
N PRO A 131 10.47 9.01 3.90
CA PRO A 131 9.16 9.52 3.55
C PRO A 131 8.16 9.21 4.68
N VAL A 132 7.44 10.23 5.13
CA VAL A 132 6.31 10.10 6.07
C VAL A 132 5.10 10.77 5.44
N SER A 133 4.10 9.98 5.06
CA SER A 133 2.97 10.47 4.25
C SER A 133 3.44 11.28 3.02
N ASP A 134 4.49 10.77 2.37
CA ASP A 134 5.20 11.35 1.22
C ASP A 134 5.93 12.68 1.45
N TRP A 135 6.05 13.13 2.70
CA TRP A 135 6.97 14.20 3.09
C TRP A 135 8.38 13.65 3.33
N GLU A 136 9.37 14.30 2.73
CA GLU A 136 10.78 14.04 2.98
C GLU A 136 11.20 14.59 4.35
N CYS A 137 11.12 13.73 5.37
CA CYS A 137 11.45 14.05 6.76
C CYS A 137 12.85 13.55 7.11
N ALA A 138 13.67 14.39 7.76
CA ALA A 138 14.97 13.97 8.27
C ALA A 138 14.76 12.95 9.41
N ASP A 139 15.29 11.74 9.22
CA ASP A 139 15.17 10.62 10.16
C ASP A 139 16.38 10.61 11.12
N TRP A 140 17.58 10.84 10.60
CA TRP A 140 18.84 10.97 11.36
C TRP A 140 19.90 11.77 10.56
N TYR A 141 21.08 12.03 11.16
CA TYR A 141 22.21 12.79 10.58
C TYR A 141 23.53 12.00 10.72
#